data_AF-A0A975Q3C0-F1
#
_entry.id   AF-A0A975Q3C0-F1
#
_cell.length_a   1.000
_cell.length_b   1.000
_cell.length_c   1.000
_cell.angle_alpha   90.00
_cell.angle_beta   90.00
_cell.angle_gamma   90.00
#
_symmetry.space_group_name_H-M   'P 1'
#
loop_
_entity.id
_entity.type
_entity.pdbx_description
1 polymer ?
#
loop_
_entity_poly.entity_id
_entity_poly.type
_entity_poly.pdbx_seq_one_letter_code
_entity_poly.pdbx_strand_id
1 'polypeptide(L)'
;MASPQQNARLRAVLSRPPVVAAWRAGVDSTAMVIELVERGETPDMVLIAQMPKKPQTLSFIPIFQAWMDTHRVPYAVVRYEPRRFKHWPPYADLLENCLTNGPLPSIAFSRSSCSLGPGSPNVFHAGVDEVAGRTTR
;
A
#
# COMPACT_ATOMS: atom_id res chain seq x y z
N MET A 1 -4.82 15.25 -12.36
CA MET A 1 -5.91 14.28 -12.54
C MET A 1 -5.99 14.04 -14.03
N ALA A 2 -6.01 12.77 -14.47
CA ALA A 2 -6.16 12.45 -15.88
C ALA A 2 -7.45 13.08 -16.42
N SER A 3 -7.39 13.69 -17.60
CA SER A 3 -8.56 14.33 -18.21
C SER A 3 -9.65 13.27 -18.48
N PRO A 4 -10.93 13.67 -18.58
CA PRO A 4 -12.01 12.76 -18.97
C PRO A 4 -11.70 11.98 -20.27
N GLN A 5 -10.98 12.61 -21.21
CA GLN A 5 -10.47 11.98 -22.44
C GLN A 5 -9.40 10.91 -22.18
N GLN A 6 -8.45 11.13 -21.25
CA GLN A 6 -7.48 10.10 -20.86
C GLN A 6 -8.16 8.91 -20.18
N ASN A 7 -9.16 9.15 -19.32
CA ASN A 7 -9.91 8.08 -18.67
C ASN A 7 -10.74 7.27 -19.68
N ALA A 8 -11.34 7.94 -20.68
CA ALA A 8 -12.05 7.29 -21.77
C ALA A 8 -11.10 6.45 -22.65
N ARG A 9 -9.92 6.98 -22.97
CA ARG A 9 -8.86 6.22 -23.68
C ARG A 9 -8.39 5.02 -22.86
N LEU A 10 -8.16 5.19 -21.55
CA LEU A 10 -7.74 4.11 -20.67
C LEU A 10 -8.81 2.99 -20.61
N ARG A 11 -10.09 3.36 -20.50
CA ARG A 11 -11.21 2.41 -20.54
C ARG A 11 -11.38 1.72 -21.88
N ALA A 12 -11.10 2.40 -22.98
CA ALA A 12 -11.20 1.81 -24.32
C ALA A 12 -10.06 0.80 -24.60
N VAL A 13 -8.90 0.97 -23.97
CA VAL A 13 -7.73 0.07 -24.13
C VAL A 13 -7.77 -1.11 -23.16
N LEU A 14 -8.38 -0.95 -21.99
CA LEU A 14 -8.41 -1.98 -20.96
C LEU A 14 -9.66 -2.87 -21.10
N SER A 15 -9.44 -4.15 -21.44
CA SER A 15 -10.49 -5.18 -21.51
C SER A 15 -11.09 -5.54 -20.15
N ARG A 16 -10.39 -5.19 -19.06
CA ARG A 16 -10.84 -5.34 -17.67
C ARG A 16 -10.27 -4.22 -16.79
N PRO A 17 -10.86 -3.92 -15.63
CA PRO A 17 -10.25 -3.04 -14.65
C PRO A 17 -8.83 -3.51 -14.27
N PRO A 18 -7.87 -2.59 -14.06
CA PRO A 18 -6.53 -2.95 -13.65
C PRO A 18 -6.55 -3.42 -12.19
N VAL A 19 -5.79 -4.48 -11.92
CA VAL A 19 -5.57 -5.06 -10.59
C VAL A 19 -4.19 -4.62 -10.12
N VAL A 20 -4.16 -3.81 -9.08
CA VAL A 20 -2.93 -3.24 -8.52
C VAL A 20 -2.76 -3.71 -7.08
N ALA A 21 -1.64 -4.34 -6.78
CA ALA A 21 -1.35 -4.84 -5.44
C ALA A 21 -0.54 -3.83 -4.62
N ALA A 22 -0.94 -3.58 -3.38
CA ALA A 22 -0.15 -2.79 -2.44
C ALA A 22 0.81 -3.71 -1.67
N TRP A 23 2.11 -3.57 -1.90
CA TRP A 23 3.15 -4.39 -1.29
C TRP A 23 3.96 -3.58 -0.28
N ARG A 24 3.93 -4.01 0.98
CA ARG A 24 4.65 -3.32 2.07
C ARG A 24 6.00 -3.95 2.39
N ALA A 25 6.41 -4.99 1.67
CA ALA A 25 7.58 -5.82 1.98
C ALA A 25 7.45 -6.57 3.33
N GLY A 26 6.22 -6.98 3.67
CA GLY A 26 5.94 -7.91 4.77
C GLY A 26 5.61 -9.32 4.25
N VAL A 27 5.61 -10.31 5.14
CA VAL A 27 5.44 -11.73 4.82
C VAL A 27 4.17 -11.98 4.01
N ASP A 28 3.00 -11.59 4.53
CA ASP A 28 1.71 -11.89 3.90
C ASP A 28 1.57 -11.25 2.52
N SER A 29 1.89 -9.96 2.40
CA SER A 29 1.82 -9.25 1.13
C SER A 29 2.81 -9.79 0.09
N THR A 30 3.90 -10.42 0.53
CA THR A 30 4.90 -11.04 -0.35
C THR A 30 4.39 -12.40 -0.81
N ALA A 31 3.91 -13.24 0.11
CA ALA A 31 3.31 -14.52 -0.20
C ALA A 31 2.11 -14.38 -1.15
N MET A 32 1.26 -13.37 -0.92
CA MET A 32 0.14 -13.04 -1.81
C MET A 32 0.61 -12.76 -3.25
N VAL A 33 1.67 -11.96 -3.43
CA VAL A 33 2.18 -11.66 -4.78
C VAL A 33 2.75 -12.92 -5.44
N ILE A 34 3.48 -13.74 -4.70
CA ILE A 34 4.02 -15.01 -5.20
C ILE A 34 2.89 -15.94 -5.66
N GLU A 35 1.88 -16.15 -4.81
CA GLU A 35 0.75 -17.03 -5.12
C GLU A 35 -0.05 -16.56 -6.34
N LEU A 36 -0.29 -15.25 -6.46
CA LEU A 36 -0.98 -14.68 -7.63
C LEU A 36 -0.19 -14.94 -8.93
N VAL A 37 1.13 -14.85 -8.88
CA VAL A 37 1.99 -15.16 -10.03
C VAL A 37 1.92 -16.65 -10.35
N GLU A 38 2.00 -17.53 -9.36
CA GLU A 38 1.94 -18.98 -9.55
C GLU A 38 0.60 -19.46 -10.13
N ARG A 39 -0.50 -18.78 -9.80
CA ARG A 39 -1.83 -19.03 -10.37
C ARG A 39 -2.03 -18.46 -11.79
N GLY A 40 -1.07 -17.71 -12.31
CA GLY A 40 -1.24 -16.95 -13.57
C GLY A 40 -2.14 -15.72 -13.44
N GLU A 41 -2.45 -15.30 -12.21
CA GLU A 41 -3.25 -14.12 -11.86
C GLU A 41 -2.34 -12.92 -11.52
N THR A 42 -1.26 -12.74 -12.29
CA THR A 42 -0.24 -11.71 -12.01
C THR A 42 -0.88 -10.31 -11.96
N PRO A 43 -0.66 -9.52 -10.89
CA PRO A 43 -1.13 -8.15 -10.82
C PRO A 43 -0.59 -7.31 -11.99
N ASP A 44 -1.39 -6.38 -12.49
CA ASP A 44 -0.94 -5.47 -13.56
C ASP A 44 0.16 -4.51 -13.06
N MET A 45 0.22 -4.30 -11.74
CA MET A 45 1.24 -3.48 -11.08
C MET A 45 1.32 -3.80 -9.59
N VAL A 46 2.52 -3.80 -9.03
CA VAL A 46 2.78 -3.83 -7.58
C VAL A 46 3.32 -2.48 -7.13
N LEU A 47 2.71 -1.88 -6.10
CA LEU A 47 3.11 -0.57 -5.57
C LEU A 47 3.77 -0.70 -4.21
N ILE A 48 4.90 -0.01 -4.02
CA ILE A 48 5.57 0.13 -2.73
C ILE A 48 5.69 1.62 -2.36
N ALA A 49 5.25 1.98 -1.16
CA ALA A 49 5.34 3.35 -0.68
C ALA A 49 6.78 3.72 -0.30
N GLN A 50 7.23 4.89 -0.74
CA GLN A 50 8.49 5.51 -0.33
C GLN A 50 8.34 6.11 1.07
N MET A 51 8.60 5.31 2.08
CA MET A 51 8.44 5.65 3.49
C MET A 51 9.61 5.08 4.30
N PRO A 52 9.95 5.66 5.48
CA PRO A 52 10.86 5.03 6.41
C PRO A 52 10.38 3.62 6.78
N LYS A 53 11.31 2.65 6.74
CA LYS A 53 11.06 1.24 7.11
C LYS A 53 12.17 0.74 8.02
N LYS A 54 11.97 -0.43 8.64
CA LYS A 54 13.02 -1.11 9.40
C LYS A 54 14.18 -1.49 8.47
N PRO A 55 15.45 -1.47 8.94
CA PRO A 55 16.61 -1.82 8.12
C PRO A 55 16.47 -3.18 7.42
N GLN A 56 15.93 -4.19 8.12
CA GLN A 56 15.72 -5.52 7.57
C GLN A 56 14.76 -5.50 6.36
N THR A 57 13.71 -4.68 6.43
CA THR A 57 12.77 -4.53 5.31
C THR A 57 13.43 -3.83 4.13
N LEU A 58 14.28 -2.82 4.38
CA LEU A 58 15.01 -2.14 3.31
C LEU A 58 15.96 -3.09 2.59
N SER A 59 16.64 -3.99 3.31
CA SER A 59 17.50 -5.02 2.70
C SER A 59 16.73 -6.07 1.90
N PHE A 60 15.48 -6.35 2.27
CA PHE A 60 14.64 -7.32 1.57
C PHE A 60 14.05 -6.78 0.25
N ILE A 61 13.75 -5.48 0.17
CA ILE A 61 13.16 -4.86 -1.02
C ILE A 61 13.91 -5.21 -2.32
N PRO A 62 15.24 -5.02 -2.44
CA PRO A 62 15.95 -5.31 -3.69
C PRO A 62 15.92 -6.81 -4.05
N ILE A 63 15.88 -7.70 -3.06
CA ILE A 63 15.80 -9.14 -3.28
C ILE A 63 14.46 -9.49 -3.94
N PHE A 64 13.35 -8.94 -3.42
CA PHE A 64 12.04 -9.21 -3.98
C PHE A 64 11.79 -8.47 -5.30
N GLN A 65 12.40 -7.31 -5.51
CA GLN A 65 12.38 -6.63 -6.81
C GLN A 65 13.03 -7.48 -7.90
N ALA A 66 14.20 -8.07 -7.63
CA ALA A 66 14.84 -8.99 -8.58
C ALA A 66 13.98 -10.26 -8.86
N TRP A 67 13.28 -10.76 -7.83
CA TRP A 67 12.31 -11.83 -8.02
C TRP A 67 11.16 -11.39 -8.94
N MET A 68 10.57 -10.20 -8.72
CA MET A 68 9.52 -9.64 -9.57
C MET A 68 9.98 -9.43 -11.01
N ASP A 69 11.21 -8.94 -11.21
CA ASP A 69 11.81 -8.77 -12.54
C ASP A 69 11.90 -10.11 -13.29
N THR A 70 12.36 -11.16 -12.61
CA THR A 70 12.46 -12.52 -13.17
C THR A 70 11.10 -13.06 -13.59
N HIS A 71 10.05 -12.73 -12.83
CA HIS A 71 8.68 -13.18 -13.08
C HIS A 71 7.86 -12.19 -13.93
N ARG A 72 8.49 -11.14 -14.46
CA ARG A 72 7.85 -10.09 -15.28
C ARG A 72 6.67 -9.39 -14.57
N VAL A 73 6.75 -9.24 -13.25
CA VAL A 73 5.76 -8.50 -12.46
C VAL A 73 6.14 -7.02 -12.45
N PRO A 74 5.34 -6.11 -13.04
CA PRO A 74 5.62 -4.69 -13.01
C PRO A 74 5.52 -4.15 -11.58
N TYR A 75 6.45 -3.28 -11.17
CA TYR A 75 6.38 -2.60 -9.89
C TYR A 75 6.79 -1.13 -9.96
N ALA A 76 6.29 -0.33 -9.02
CA ALA A 76 6.66 1.07 -8.88
C ALA A 76 6.80 1.50 -7.41
N VAL A 77 7.84 2.30 -7.16
CA VAL A 77 7.99 3.02 -5.89
C VAL A 77 7.18 4.31 -5.98
N VAL A 78 6.22 4.50 -5.08
CA VAL A 78 5.33 5.65 -5.07
C VAL A 78 5.59 6.54 -3.87
N ARG A 79 5.67 7.85 -4.10
CA ARG A 79 5.78 8.85 -3.05
C ARG A 79 4.44 9.55 -2.86
N TYR A 80 4.06 9.75 -1.60
CA TYR A 80 2.92 10.57 -1.27
C TYR A 80 3.27 12.07 -1.38
N GLU A 81 2.46 12.82 -2.12
CA GLU A 81 2.56 14.28 -2.23
C GLU A 81 1.27 14.92 -1.70
N PRO A 82 1.32 15.66 -0.58
CA PRO A 82 0.13 16.30 -0.05
C PRO A 82 -0.37 17.42 -0.96
N ARG A 83 -1.59 17.26 -1.47
CA ARG A 83 -2.27 18.27 -2.32
C ARG A 83 -3.32 19.08 -1.57
N ARG A 84 -3.79 18.57 -0.43
CA ARG A 84 -4.78 19.20 0.45
C ARG A 84 -4.28 19.07 1.89
N PHE A 85 -3.79 20.16 2.45
CA PHE A 85 -3.33 20.25 3.83
C PHE A 85 -4.12 21.34 4.54
N LYS A 86 -4.35 21.16 5.85
CA LYS A 86 -5.23 22.03 6.63
C LYS A 86 -4.55 23.37 6.97
N HIS A 87 -3.25 23.33 7.23
CA HIS A 87 -2.45 24.51 7.58
C HIS A 87 -1.19 24.59 6.71
N TRP A 88 -0.76 25.82 6.40
CA TRP A 88 0.49 26.11 5.69
C TRP A 88 1.65 26.25 6.70
N PRO A 89 2.88 25.81 6.38
CA PRO A 89 3.34 25.20 5.12
C PRO A 89 2.90 23.74 4.92
N PRO A 90 2.95 23.19 3.69
CA PRO A 90 2.76 21.77 3.43
C PRO A 90 3.79 20.93 4.22
N TYR A 91 3.41 19.70 4.53
CA TYR A 91 4.27 18.72 5.19
C TYR A 91 4.90 17.77 4.15
N ALA A 92 6.14 17.34 4.37
CA ALA A 92 6.86 16.39 3.53
C ALA A 92 6.88 14.97 4.12
N ASP A 93 6.70 14.84 5.44
CA ASP A 93 6.69 13.55 6.13
C ASP A 93 5.60 13.45 7.22
N LEU A 94 5.58 12.31 7.92
CA LEU A 94 4.60 12.04 8.97
C LEU A 94 4.80 12.92 10.21
N LEU A 95 6.04 13.26 10.56
CA LEU A 95 6.33 14.10 11.72
C LEU A 95 5.85 15.52 11.45
N GLU A 96 6.22 16.07 10.30
CA GLU A 96 5.76 17.38 9.84
C GLU A 96 4.24 17.42 9.70
N ASN A 97 3.60 16.33 9.27
CA ASN A 97 2.14 16.25 9.25
C ASN A 97 1.54 16.46 10.64
N CYS A 98 2.09 15.77 11.65
CA CYS A 98 1.63 15.87 13.04
C CYS A 98 1.83 17.29 13.58
N LEU A 99 3.00 17.89 13.32
CA LEU A 99 3.32 19.26 13.76
C LEU A 99 2.46 20.31 13.05
N THR A 100 2.22 20.15 11.76
CA THR A 100 1.49 21.12 10.93
C THR A 100 -0.02 21.06 11.17
N ASN A 101 -0.59 19.85 11.20
CA ASN A 101 -2.05 19.68 11.24
C ASN A 101 -2.58 19.42 12.66
N GLY A 102 -1.71 19.14 13.63
CA GLY A 102 -2.07 18.71 14.98
C GLY A 102 -2.65 17.30 15.17
N PRO A 103 -2.72 16.37 14.18
CA PRO A 103 -3.12 15.00 14.50
C PRO A 103 -2.00 14.30 15.25
N LEU A 104 -2.37 13.46 16.22
CA LEU A 104 -1.46 12.48 16.76
C LEU A 104 -1.33 11.31 15.77
N PRO A 105 -0.15 10.65 15.70
CA PRO A 105 -0.02 9.42 14.92
C PRO A 105 -0.97 8.37 15.47
N SER A 106 -1.47 7.46 14.62
CA SER A 106 -2.49 6.48 15.02
C SER A 106 -2.09 5.61 16.21
N ILE A 107 -0.78 5.38 16.40
CA ILE A 107 -0.21 4.67 17.54
C ILE A 107 -0.53 5.33 18.89
N ALA A 108 -0.69 6.66 18.94
CA ALA A 108 -1.09 7.39 20.15
C ALA A 108 -2.51 7.04 20.61
N PHE A 109 -3.35 6.56 19.68
CA PHE A 109 -4.71 6.06 19.96
C PHE A 109 -4.75 4.54 20.14
N SER A 110 -3.60 3.88 20.35
CA SER A 110 -3.47 2.42 20.35
C SER A 110 -3.97 1.76 19.06
N ARG A 111 -4.03 2.51 17.96
CA ARG A 111 -4.42 2.02 16.63
C ARG A 111 -3.16 1.82 15.81
N SER A 112 -2.66 0.60 15.79
CA SER A 112 -1.61 0.18 14.88
C SER A 112 -2.07 -1.06 14.12
N SER A 113 -2.22 -0.95 12.80
CA SER A 113 -2.51 -2.09 11.91
C SER A 113 -1.25 -2.63 11.24
N CYS A 114 -0.08 -2.08 11.60
CA CYS A 114 1.17 -2.25 10.84
C CYS A 114 2.39 -2.62 11.70
N SER A 115 2.20 -2.98 12.98
CA SER A 115 3.27 -3.47 13.85
C SER A 115 2.89 -4.82 14.42
N LEU A 116 3.76 -5.82 14.23
CA LEU A 116 3.80 -6.99 15.12
C LEU A 116 4.01 -6.45 16.54
N GLY A 117 3.01 -6.66 17.41
CA GLY A 117 3.20 -6.54 18.85
C GLY A 117 4.19 -7.62 19.33
N PRO A 118 4.80 -7.45 20.51
CA PRO A 118 5.70 -8.46 21.05
C PRO A 118 4.88 -9.71 21.40
N GLY A 119 5.02 -10.75 20.59
CA GLY A 119 4.59 -12.11 20.88
C GLY A 119 3.12 -12.44 20.58
N SER A 120 2.89 -13.12 19.45
CA SER A 120 1.87 -14.17 19.37
C SER A 120 2.21 -15.15 18.23
N PRO A 121 2.22 -16.46 18.49
CA PRO A 121 2.36 -17.48 17.46
C PRO A 121 1.03 -17.63 16.71
N ASN A 122 1.10 -17.75 15.39
CA ASN A 122 0.10 -18.32 14.48
C ASN A 122 -1.39 -18.18 14.88
N VAL A 123 -2.13 -17.26 14.25
CA VAL A 123 -3.52 -17.54 13.85
C VAL A 123 -3.87 -16.76 12.57
N PHE A 124 -4.00 -17.49 11.46
CA PHE A 124 -4.83 -17.07 10.33
C PHE A 124 -6.29 -17.19 10.75
N HIS A 125 -7.05 -16.10 10.75
CA HIS A 125 -8.51 -16.14 10.71
C HIS A 125 -8.98 -15.32 9.50
N ALA A 126 -9.36 -16.04 8.45
CA ALA A 126 -10.25 -15.51 7.42
C ALA A 126 -11.63 -15.37 8.06
N GLY A 127 -12.05 -14.13 8.33
CA GLY A 127 -13.40 -13.77 8.70
C GLY A 127 -13.99 -12.87 7.62
N VAL A 128 -14.91 -13.40 6.83
CA VAL A 128 -15.83 -12.61 6.01
C VAL A 128 -16.85 -12.02 6.98
N ASP A 129 -16.76 -10.71 7.21
CA ASP A 129 -17.84 -9.96 7.88
C ASP A 129 -18.40 -8.90 6.93
N GLU A 130 -19.68 -9.08 6.65
CA GLU A 130 -20.60 -8.26 5.89
C GLU A 130 -20.65 -6.82 6.43
N VAL A 131 -20.38 -5.83 5.57
CA VAL A 131 -20.32 -4.42 5.96
C VAL A 131 -21.74 -3.86 6.11
N ALA A 132 -22.25 -3.88 7.34
CA ALA A 132 -23.36 -3.03 7.76
C ALA A 132 -22.91 -1.55 7.73
N GLY A 133 -23.66 -0.74 6.98
CA GLY A 133 -23.39 0.68 6.74
C GLY A 133 -23.22 1.50 8.02
N ARG A 134 -22.27 2.43 7.98
CA ARG A 134 -22.16 3.49 8.99
C ARG A 134 -22.00 4.84 8.31
N THR A 135 -23.12 5.52 8.19
CA THR A 135 -23.25 6.96 7.91
C THR A 135 -22.47 7.74 8.96
N THR A 136 -21.55 8.59 8.54
CA THR A 136 -20.93 9.59 9.42
C THR A 136 -21.56 10.95 9.13
N ARG A 137 -21.97 11.62 10.20
CA ARG A 137 -22.44 13.01 10.24
C ARG A 137 -21.30 13.88 10.75
#